data_AF-A0A964CD37-F1
#
_entry.id   AF-A0A964CD37-F1
#
_cell.length_a   1.000
_cell.length_b   1.000
_cell.length_c   1.000
_cell.angle_alpha   90.00
_cell.angle_beta   90.00
_cell.angle_gamma   90.00
#
_symmetry.space_group_name_H-M   'P 1'
#
loop_
_entity.id
_entity.type
_entity.pdbx_description
1 polymer ?
#
loop_
_entity_poly.entity_id
_entity_poly.type
_entity_poly.pdbx_seq_one_letter_code
_entity_poly.pdbx_strand_id
1 'polypeptide(L)'
;PIAGIVPPTPGPIAGIVPPTPGPITGIVPPTPGAIGGVIAPTPGAIGGVIAPTNRSTVSTPTTEPMAPTNRSTVSTTTEPMAPTNRSTVSTTTEPMAPTNRSTVSTTTEPAVPAIDSNPLSIAPGSTAGTAASPAPSATPTPAAKSSTTEGEDLQPRNVPRLNTSGVANDRILRLDSSIISNLPSSELQLNVPGSEPAPAANSNSRLALGYVSSPDRLFETNDIQKIVWGVEGLRNQEFASYLGIKSNVPDEQLLVPTFQETLRNIEQQTGKRSGIIYMVSRVDRLELILIPPVGRSIHYSVPEANRAALFPVVKELRDEITTPAKRGTTSYLPWAQQLYKWAIAPLEKDLESLGIQTLLLSVDPGLRSVPFAALHDGKGFLIQKYSFSLIPSFSATNTNYKSVNNTRVLAMGRSEFVDKKPLPSVPLELKAISGHLGGPFFLNSTFTLDTLNSEYAKGEFRIVHLATHAEFQPGKASNSYIQLWNSKLRLNEMGSLNWGNPQVDLLVLSACTTALGDREAELGFGGLAVKSGAASALGSLWYVDDGGTLGLMSEFYYQLRGGTTKAETLQLAQQAMIARQVGIKNQQLVTTAGNLNLPANIKQKNQDFSHPYYWSSFTLIGSPW
;
A
#
# COMPACT_ATOMS: atom_id res chain seq x y z
N PRO A 1 -29.39 -4.81 55.49
CA PRO A 1 -28.40 -5.08 56.56
C PRO A 1 -28.15 -6.58 56.75
N ILE A 2 -27.18 -7.11 56.00
CA ILE A 2 -26.33 -8.23 56.44
C ILE A 2 -24.91 -7.73 56.20
N ALA A 3 -23.99 -7.93 57.16
CA ALA A 3 -22.69 -7.28 57.17
C ALA A 3 -21.56 -8.33 57.22
N GLY A 4 -20.35 -7.93 56.80
CA GLY A 4 -19.12 -8.69 57.08
C GLY A 4 -18.40 -9.32 55.89
N ILE A 5 -18.05 -8.53 54.86
CA ILE A 5 -16.85 -8.80 54.05
C ILE A 5 -16.05 -7.49 53.96
N VAL A 6 -14.78 -7.54 54.34
CA VAL A 6 -13.85 -6.41 54.28
C VAL A 6 -12.81 -6.69 53.19
N PRO A 7 -12.64 -5.83 52.17
CA PRO A 7 -11.57 -6.00 51.18
C PRO A 7 -10.19 -5.66 51.81
N PRO A 8 -9.13 -6.42 51.50
CA PRO A 8 -7.81 -6.20 52.08
C PRO A 8 -7.17 -4.89 51.59
N THR A 9 -6.62 -4.12 52.52
CA THR A 9 -5.89 -2.87 52.22
C THR A 9 -4.43 -3.18 51.85
N PRO A 10 -3.89 -2.70 50.70
CA PRO A 10 -2.47 -2.89 50.38
C PRO A 10 -1.57 -2.05 51.30
N GLY A 11 -0.71 -2.71 52.07
CA GLY A 11 0.42 -2.07 52.76
C GLY A 11 1.64 -1.94 51.86
N PRO A 12 2.58 -1.01 52.14
CA PRO A 12 3.78 -0.82 51.33
C PRO A 12 4.76 -1.99 51.50
N ILE A 13 5.09 -2.68 50.41
CA ILE A 13 6.13 -3.71 50.39
C ILE A 13 7.49 -3.03 50.19
N ALA A 14 8.33 -3.03 51.22
CA ALA A 14 9.71 -2.58 51.15
C ALA A 14 10.67 -3.77 51.15
N GLY A 15 11.72 -3.70 50.32
CA GLY A 15 12.87 -4.61 50.38
C GLY A 15 12.70 -5.97 49.66
N ILE A 16 12.96 -5.98 48.35
CA ILE A 16 13.42 -7.19 47.65
C ILE A 16 14.89 -6.95 47.29
N VAL A 17 15.79 -7.75 47.87
CA VAL A 17 17.23 -7.73 47.55
C VAL A 17 17.47 -8.69 46.37
N PRO A 18 18.10 -8.26 45.27
CA PRO A 18 18.43 -9.16 44.16
C PRO A 18 19.54 -10.15 44.59
N PRO A 19 19.46 -11.44 44.17
CA PRO A 19 20.45 -12.44 44.56
C PRO A 19 21.81 -12.15 43.92
N THR A 20 22.86 -12.17 44.74
CA THR A 20 24.25 -12.01 44.27
C THR A 20 24.72 -13.28 43.55
N PRO A 21 25.29 -13.20 42.32
CA PRO A 21 25.85 -14.37 41.66
C PRO A 21 27.08 -14.92 42.40
N GLY A 22 27.01 -16.17 42.85
CA GLY A 22 28.18 -16.92 43.31
C GLY A 22 29.01 -17.46 42.14
N PRO A 23 30.32 -17.72 42.32
CA PRO A 23 31.18 -18.23 41.25
C PRO A 23 30.82 -19.68 40.88
N ILE A 24 30.54 -19.94 39.60
CA ILE A 24 30.27 -21.30 39.09
C ILE A 24 31.61 -22.01 38.83
N THR A 25 32.08 -22.78 39.82
CA THR A 25 33.19 -23.73 39.65
C THR A 25 32.64 -25.13 39.39
N GLY A 26 32.83 -25.70 38.19
CA GLY A 26 32.44 -27.09 37.92
C GLY A 26 32.14 -27.52 36.48
N ILE A 27 32.34 -26.66 35.46
CA ILE A 27 32.16 -27.08 34.06
C ILE A 27 33.45 -27.73 33.54
N VAL A 28 33.41 -29.04 33.31
CA VAL A 28 34.49 -29.78 32.63
C VAL A 28 34.30 -29.67 31.11
N PRO A 29 35.26 -29.13 30.35
CA PRO A 29 35.18 -29.10 28.89
C PRO A 29 35.42 -30.50 28.30
N PRO A 30 34.78 -30.86 27.17
CA PRO A 30 35.02 -32.14 26.51
C PRO A 30 36.42 -32.21 25.89
N THR A 31 37.14 -33.29 26.19
CA THR A 31 38.49 -33.53 25.65
C THR A 31 38.45 -33.76 24.13
N PRO A 32 39.20 -32.99 23.31
CA PRO A 32 39.32 -33.26 21.88
C PRO A 32 40.07 -34.58 21.63
N GLY A 33 39.39 -35.56 21.03
CA GLY A 33 40.02 -36.79 20.56
C GLY A 33 40.88 -36.53 19.31
N ALA A 34 42.13 -36.99 19.30
CA ALA A 34 43.02 -36.83 18.17
C ALA A 34 42.66 -37.78 17.02
N ILE A 35 42.39 -37.23 15.83
CA ILE A 35 42.35 -37.96 14.56
C ILE A 35 43.38 -37.29 13.64
N GLY A 36 44.45 -38.01 13.31
CA GLY A 36 45.51 -37.51 12.42
C GLY A 36 45.30 -37.90 10.97
N GLY A 37 45.97 -37.19 10.06
CA GLY A 37 46.20 -37.68 8.69
C GLY A 37 45.33 -37.09 7.58
N VAL A 38 45.42 -35.79 7.33
CA VAL A 38 45.20 -35.22 5.99
C VAL A 38 46.38 -34.31 5.65
N ILE A 39 47.00 -34.53 4.49
CA ILE A 39 48.16 -33.76 4.01
C ILE A 39 47.65 -32.61 3.14
N ALA A 40 48.13 -31.39 3.38
CA ALA A 40 47.82 -30.23 2.54
C ALA A 40 48.69 -30.22 1.26
N PRO A 41 48.11 -30.04 0.06
CA PRO A 41 48.88 -29.90 -1.18
C PRO A 41 49.38 -28.46 -1.38
N THR A 42 50.70 -28.30 -1.47
CA THR A 42 51.38 -27.06 -1.87
C THR A 42 51.15 -26.78 -3.38
N PRO A 43 50.97 -25.53 -3.82
CA PRO A 43 50.72 -25.24 -5.24
C PRO A 43 51.95 -25.46 -6.13
N GLY A 44 51.71 -26.02 -7.33
CA GLY A 44 52.68 -26.16 -8.42
C GLY A 44 52.06 -25.67 -9.75
N ALA A 45 52.90 -25.35 -10.73
CA ALA A 45 52.48 -24.66 -11.96
C ALA A 45 53.08 -25.28 -13.24
N ILE A 46 52.60 -24.78 -14.39
CA ILE A 46 53.10 -24.96 -15.77
C ILE A 46 52.69 -26.28 -16.48
N GLY A 47 52.05 -26.11 -17.66
CA GLY A 47 52.32 -26.95 -18.83
C GLY A 47 51.18 -27.81 -19.36
N GLY A 48 51.02 -27.83 -20.69
CA GLY A 48 50.22 -28.83 -21.41
C GLY A 48 49.15 -28.25 -22.36
N VAL A 49 49.39 -28.34 -23.67
CA VAL A 49 48.39 -28.11 -24.72
C VAL A 49 48.01 -29.45 -25.35
N ILE A 50 46.76 -29.56 -25.85
CA ILE A 50 46.26 -30.39 -26.98
C ILE A 50 44.88 -30.97 -26.65
N ALA A 51 43.96 -30.88 -27.62
CA ALA A 51 42.61 -31.45 -27.53
C ALA A 51 42.47 -32.71 -28.41
N PRO A 52 41.58 -33.65 -28.06
CA PRO A 52 41.07 -34.68 -28.97
C PRO A 52 39.74 -34.25 -29.62
N THR A 53 39.49 -34.70 -30.85
CA THR A 53 38.28 -34.38 -31.64
C THR A 53 37.48 -35.64 -31.99
N ASN A 54 36.19 -35.45 -32.36
CA ASN A 54 35.35 -36.41 -33.11
C ASN A 54 34.89 -37.69 -32.34
N ARG A 55 33.79 -38.38 -32.70
CA ARG A 55 32.83 -38.21 -33.83
C ARG A 55 31.46 -38.84 -33.52
N SER A 56 30.37 -38.30 -34.11
CA SER A 56 29.15 -38.95 -34.65
C SER A 56 28.04 -37.88 -34.79
N THR A 57 27.56 -37.39 -35.96
CA THR A 57 26.82 -38.04 -37.09
C THR A 57 25.57 -38.77 -36.59
N VAL A 58 24.31 -38.50 -37.01
CA VAL A 58 23.69 -38.10 -38.31
C VAL A 58 22.34 -37.37 -37.99
N SER A 59 21.72 -36.45 -38.75
CA SER A 59 22.06 -35.47 -39.82
C SER A 59 20.86 -34.51 -40.03
N THR A 60 20.90 -33.57 -40.99
CA THR A 60 19.85 -32.57 -41.30
C THR A 60 18.99 -32.93 -42.54
N PRO A 61 17.97 -32.10 -42.85
CA PRO A 61 17.81 -31.57 -44.22
C PRO A 61 17.98 -30.04 -44.26
N THR A 62 18.25 -29.51 -45.46
CA THR A 62 18.71 -28.12 -45.68
C THR A 62 17.83 -27.38 -46.69
N THR A 63 17.71 -26.06 -46.57
CA THR A 63 17.49 -25.15 -47.72
C THR A 63 18.04 -23.75 -47.38
N GLU A 64 18.52 -23.02 -48.40
CA GLU A 64 19.39 -21.84 -48.23
C GLU A 64 18.64 -20.50 -48.29
N PRO A 65 19.21 -19.41 -47.72
CA PRO A 65 18.73 -18.05 -47.89
C PRO A 65 19.35 -17.35 -49.12
N MET A 66 18.67 -16.33 -49.66
CA MET A 66 19.23 -15.39 -50.64
C MET A 66 19.20 -13.94 -50.14
N ALA A 67 20.17 -13.15 -50.60
CA ALA A 67 20.45 -11.77 -50.19
C ALA A 67 20.24 -10.76 -51.37
N PRO A 68 20.28 -9.43 -51.16
CA PRO A 68 19.54 -8.46 -51.97
C PRO A 68 20.35 -7.71 -53.05
N THR A 69 19.68 -6.86 -53.85
CA THR A 69 20.34 -5.77 -54.61
C THR A 69 19.42 -4.58 -54.92
N ASN A 70 20.04 -3.41 -55.17
CA ASN A 70 19.42 -2.09 -55.36
C ASN A 70 18.73 -1.87 -56.72
N ARG A 71 17.85 -0.84 -56.78
CA ARG A 71 17.83 0.10 -57.92
C ARG A 71 17.43 1.53 -57.51
N SER A 72 17.79 2.52 -58.32
CA SER A 72 17.51 3.96 -58.14
C SER A 72 17.66 4.70 -59.49
N THR A 73 17.45 6.03 -59.50
CA THR A 73 17.34 6.98 -60.66
C THR A 73 15.97 6.92 -61.39
N VAL A 74 15.20 7.98 -61.72
CA VAL A 74 15.23 9.48 -61.72
C VAL A 74 15.24 10.10 -63.13
N SER A 75 14.23 10.94 -63.47
CA SER A 75 14.34 12.26 -64.17
C SER A 75 13.00 12.88 -64.64
N THR A 76 12.75 14.16 -64.27
CA THR A 76 12.19 15.33 -65.01
C THR A 76 10.99 15.21 -66.01
N THR A 77 10.03 16.14 -66.16
CA THR A 77 9.82 17.55 -65.67
C THR A 77 8.29 17.86 -65.54
N THR A 78 7.62 19.04 -65.62
CA THR A 78 7.88 20.44 -66.12
C THR A 78 6.93 21.48 -65.45
N GLU A 79 6.73 22.66 -66.06
CA GLU A 79 5.97 23.88 -65.65
C GLU A 79 4.63 24.09 -66.46
N PRO A 80 3.84 25.19 -66.31
CA PRO A 80 3.43 25.99 -65.12
C PRO A 80 1.90 26.35 -65.12
N MET A 81 1.39 27.06 -64.08
CA MET A 81 0.48 28.25 -64.22
C MET A 81 0.05 28.88 -62.86
N ALA A 82 -0.23 30.19 -62.88
CA ALA A 82 -0.84 31.03 -61.82
C ALA A 82 -1.73 32.11 -62.52
N PRO A 83 -2.61 32.95 -61.89
CA PRO A 83 -2.46 33.70 -60.62
C PRO A 83 -3.70 33.52 -59.67
N THR A 84 -4.05 34.32 -58.63
CA THR A 84 -3.88 35.78 -58.35
C THR A 84 -4.22 36.17 -56.89
N ASN A 85 -3.51 37.18 -56.33
CA ASN A 85 -3.92 38.11 -55.22
C ASN A 85 -4.33 37.53 -53.83
N ARG A 86 -4.17 38.18 -52.66
CA ARG A 86 -3.47 39.39 -52.13
C ARG A 86 -3.63 39.40 -50.58
N SER A 87 -2.91 40.12 -49.70
CA SER A 87 -1.68 40.94 -49.80
C SER A 87 -1.16 41.33 -48.39
N THR A 88 0.15 41.23 -48.13
CA THR A 88 0.96 42.15 -47.26
C THR A 88 0.60 42.28 -45.75
N VAL A 89 1.50 42.67 -44.82
CA VAL A 89 2.65 43.60 -44.85
C VAL A 89 3.88 43.09 -44.05
N SER A 90 5.06 43.53 -44.50
CA SER A 90 6.43 43.58 -43.93
C SER A 90 6.73 43.07 -42.51
N THR A 91 7.82 42.34 -42.19
CA THR A 91 9.25 42.27 -42.60
C THR A 91 10.22 43.30 -42.00
N THR A 92 11.25 42.83 -41.30
CA THR A 92 12.64 43.32 -41.47
C THR A 92 13.66 42.24 -41.08
N THR A 93 14.79 42.22 -41.78
CA THR A 93 15.98 41.37 -41.55
C THR A 93 17.22 42.30 -41.51
N GLU A 94 18.48 41.94 -41.24
CA GLU A 94 19.22 40.67 -41.09
C GLU A 94 20.57 41.04 -40.37
N PRO A 95 21.78 40.51 -40.65
CA PRO A 95 22.26 39.14 -40.84
C PRO A 95 23.50 38.76 -39.97
N MET A 96 23.92 37.48 -40.10
CA MET A 96 25.31 36.98 -40.22
C MET A 96 26.36 37.01 -39.06
N ALA A 97 26.61 35.79 -38.55
CA ALA A 97 27.85 35.01 -38.79
C ALA A 97 29.10 35.22 -37.86
N PRO A 98 30.22 34.44 -37.99
CA PRO A 98 30.41 33.29 -37.08
C PRO A 98 31.89 33.04 -36.64
N THR A 99 32.23 31.77 -36.39
CA THR A 99 33.54 31.17 -36.02
C THR A 99 33.86 31.17 -34.50
N ASN A 100 34.67 30.25 -33.95
CA ASN A 100 35.57 29.28 -34.60
C ASN A 100 35.59 27.89 -33.91
N ARG A 101 36.19 26.85 -34.55
CA ARG A 101 36.25 25.45 -34.08
C ARG A 101 37.66 24.87 -34.22
N SER A 102 38.23 24.37 -33.12
CA SER A 102 39.44 23.51 -33.02
C SER A 102 39.64 23.12 -31.55
N THR A 103 40.23 21.99 -31.12
CA THR A 103 40.51 20.64 -31.68
C THR A 103 40.79 19.72 -30.47
N VAL A 104 40.94 18.40 -30.67
CA VAL A 104 41.15 17.43 -29.57
C VAL A 104 42.62 17.33 -29.14
N SER A 105 42.88 17.14 -27.84
CA SER A 105 44.01 16.35 -27.32
C SER A 105 43.72 15.82 -25.91
N THR A 106 44.34 14.70 -25.56
CA THR A 106 44.14 13.93 -24.31
C THR A 106 45.32 14.08 -23.35
N THR A 107 45.06 14.17 -22.04
CA THR A 107 46.00 13.66 -21.00
C THR A 107 45.39 13.59 -19.59
N THR A 108 45.80 12.54 -18.85
CA THR A 108 45.89 12.41 -17.38
C THR A 108 44.76 12.83 -16.44
N GLU A 109 44.25 11.82 -15.74
CA GLU A 109 43.67 11.80 -14.39
C GLU A 109 44.55 12.51 -13.32
N PRO A 110 43.94 13.20 -12.33
CA PRO A 110 44.52 13.45 -11.02
C PRO A 110 43.80 12.67 -9.89
N ALA A 111 44.56 12.24 -8.88
CA ALA A 111 44.08 11.33 -7.84
C ALA A 111 43.12 11.94 -6.80
N VAL A 112 42.33 11.07 -6.16
CA VAL A 112 41.41 11.40 -5.04
C VAL A 112 42.20 11.65 -3.74
N PRO A 113 42.00 12.78 -3.04
CA PRO A 113 42.43 12.92 -1.65
C PRO A 113 41.45 12.20 -0.71
N ALA A 114 41.96 11.38 0.21
CA ALA A 114 41.15 10.82 1.28
C ALA A 114 40.64 11.93 2.23
N ILE A 115 39.44 11.75 2.79
CA ILE A 115 38.88 12.63 3.82
C ILE A 115 38.81 11.86 5.14
N ASP A 116 39.33 12.45 6.21
CA ASP A 116 39.45 11.83 7.53
C ASP A 116 38.11 11.38 8.14
N SER A 117 38.10 10.17 8.70
CA SER A 117 37.04 9.71 9.59
C SER A 117 37.27 10.21 11.02
N ASN A 118 36.87 11.45 11.30
CA ASN A 118 37.01 12.07 12.62
C ASN A 118 35.63 12.30 13.29
N PRO A 119 35.32 11.66 14.43
CA PRO A 119 34.00 11.75 15.06
C PRO A 119 33.79 13.08 15.81
N LEU A 120 32.71 13.81 15.50
CA LEU A 120 32.34 15.02 16.23
C LEU A 120 31.81 14.67 17.62
N SER A 121 32.66 14.89 18.63
CA SER A 121 32.31 14.77 20.05
C SER A 121 31.30 15.84 20.48
N ILE A 122 30.24 15.42 21.18
CA ILE A 122 29.30 16.33 21.85
C ILE A 122 29.76 16.48 23.30
N ALA A 123 30.46 17.57 23.60
CA ALA A 123 30.86 17.90 24.97
C ALA A 123 29.70 18.56 25.74
N PRO A 124 29.41 18.15 26.99
CA PRO A 124 28.35 18.74 27.79
C PRO A 124 28.82 19.96 28.59
N GLY A 125 27.89 20.89 28.86
CA GLY A 125 28.01 21.90 29.89
C GLY A 125 26.67 22.61 30.09
N SER A 126 26.39 23.25 31.23
CA SER A 126 26.99 23.12 32.57
C SER A 126 25.99 23.76 33.56
N THR A 127 25.77 23.15 34.72
CA THR A 127 24.80 23.63 35.71
C THR A 127 25.24 24.92 36.41
N ALA A 128 24.30 25.86 36.64
CA ALA A 128 23.80 26.21 38.00
C ALA A 128 23.05 27.56 38.01
N GLY A 129 21.96 27.65 38.78
CA GLY A 129 21.18 28.89 38.95
C GLY A 129 19.88 28.66 39.74
N THR A 130 19.95 28.75 41.07
CA THR A 130 18.89 28.31 41.98
C THR A 130 17.89 29.43 42.33
N ALA A 131 16.59 29.21 42.16
CA ALA A 131 15.53 30.04 42.76
C ALA A 131 14.21 29.25 42.98
N ALA A 132 13.52 29.58 44.07
CA ALA A 132 12.40 28.84 44.68
C ALA A 132 11.10 28.69 43.85
N SER A 133 10.30 27.69 44.22
CA SER A 133 8.85 27.62 43.93
C SER A 133 8.09 28.75 44.65
N PRO A 134 6.88 29.10 44.17
CA PRO A 134 5.70 28.71 44.98
C PRO A 134 4.47 28.28 44.16
N ALA A 135 3.51 27.68 44.84
CA ALA A 135 2.13 27.47 44.38
C ALA A 135 1.20 27.34 45.61
N PRO A 136 -0.14 27.50 45.48
CA PRO A 136 -0.91 28.25 44.49
C PRO A 136 -1.67 29.43 45.17
N SER A 137 -2.59 30.13 44.49
CA SER A 137 -3.56 31.01 45.17
C SER A 137 -4.88 31.21 44.42
N ALA A 138 -5.97 31.03 45.19
CA ALA A 138 -7.32 31.60 45.13
C ALA A 138 -7.98 31.99 43.79
N THR A 139 -9.16 31.41 43.56
CA THR A 139 -10.28 31.93 42.74
C THR A 139 -10.77 33.30 43.24
N PRO A 140 -11.48 34.06 42.39
CA PRO A 140 -12.84 34.43 42.82
C PRO A 140 -13.92 34.19 41.75
N THR A 141 -15.10 33.76 42.21
CA THR A 141 -16.34 33.68 41.43
C THR A 141 -17.07 35.03 41.47
N PRO A 142 -17.94 35.32 40.48
CA PRO A 142 -19.17 36.03 40.82
C PRO A 142 -20.46 35.37 40.26
N ALA A 143 -21.39 35.13 41.19
CA ALA A 143 -22.86 35.16 41.08
C ALA A 143 -23.57 34.65 39.80
N ALA A 144 -24.45 33.66 40.01
CA ALA A 144 -25.49 33.27 39.06
C ALA A 144 -26.69 34.23 39.03
N LYS A 145 -27.55 34.07 38.03
CA LYS A 145 -29.01 34.27 38.18
C LYS A 145 -29.75 33.01 37.76
N SER A 146 -30.80 32.69 38.50
CA SER A 146 -31.58 31.46 38.41
C SER A 146 -32.92 31.67 37.71
N SER A 147 -33.39 30.65 36.99
CA SER A 147 -34.82 30.41 36.77
C SER A 147 -35.08 28.91 36.87
N THR A 148 -35.72 28.51 37.97
CA THR A 148 -36.07 27.13 38.29
C THR A 148 -37.47 26.77 37.82
N THR A 149 -37.64 25.57 37.25
CA THR A 149 -38.84 24.74 37.44
C THR A 149 -38.47 23.27 37.23
N GLU A 150 -38.86 22.44 38.21
CA GLU A 150 -39.41 21.08 38.12
C GLU A 150 -39.13 20.25 36.84
N GLY A 151 -38.58 19.03 36.87
CA GLY A 151 -38.09 18.20 37.99
C GLY A 151 -38.94 16.95 38.24
N GLU A 152 -38.44 15.77 37.86
CA GLU A 152 -38.97 14.47 38.32
C GLU A 152 -37.88 13.37 38.34
N ASP A 153 -38.17 12.29 39.06
CA ASP A 153 -37.23 11.33 39.67
C ASP A 153 -36.61 10.28 38.70
N LEU A 154 -35.38 9.80 38.98
CA LEU A 154 -34.68 8.79 38.19
C LEU A 154 -33.85 7.80 39.04
N GLN A 155 -34.53 6.77 39.56
CA GLN A 155 -33.97 5.49 40.01
C GLN A 155 -34.91 4.33 39.57
N PRO A 156 -34.40 3.08 39.44
CA PRO A 156 -34.02 2.59 38.11
C PRO A 156 -35.02 1.60 37.49
N ARG A 157 -35.04 1.49 36.15
CA ARG A 157 -35.84 0.47 35.44
C ARG A 157 -34.98 -0.43 34.54
N ASN A 158 -35.36 -1.71 34.54
CA ASN A 158 -34.64 -2.85 33.97
C ASN A 158 -34.15 -2.68 32.53
N VAL A 159 -32.93 -3.15 32.27
CA VAL A 159 -32.46 -3.49 30.92
C VAL A 159 -33.31 -4.66 30.37
N PRO A 160 -33.96 -4.53 29.20
CA PRO A 160 -34.67 -5.65 28.59
C PRO A 160 -33.69 -6.74 28.14
N ARG A 161 -33.89 -7.98 28.59
CA ARG A 161 -33.27 -9.14 27.93
C ARG A 161 -33.90 -9.31 26.55
N LEU A 162 -33.10 -9.29 25.48
CA LEU A 162 -33.60 -9.67 24.15
C LEU A 162 -34.00 -11.14 24.17
N ASN A 163 -35.22 -11.42 23.73
CA ASN A 163 -35.82 -12.75 23.78
C ASN A 163 -35.42 -13.58 22.55
N THR A 164 -34.56 -14.58 22.73
CA THR A 164 -34.07 -15.43 21.64
C THR A 164 -35.08 -16.52 21.29
N SER A 165 -36.14 -16.17 20.57
CA SER A 165 -37.11 -17.12 20.01
C SER A 165 -37.82 -16.53 18.78
N GLY A 166 -37.41 -17.00 17.60
CA GLY A 166 -37.98 -16.60 16.31
C GLY A 166 -36.98 -16.76 15.18
N VAL A 167 -37.19 -17.76 14.32
CA VAL A 167 -36.43 -17.91 13.07
C VAL A 167 -36.88 -16.80 12.12
N ALA A 168 -35.99 -15.84 11.86
CA ALA A 168 -36.30 -14.63 11.09
C ALA A 168 -35.34 -14.52 9.90
N ASN A 169 -35.90 -14.60 8.69
CA ASN A 169 -35.17 -14.66 7.42
C ASN A 169 -34.27 -13.42 7.18
N ASP A 170 -33.24 -13.61 6.35
CA ASP A 170 -32.32 -12.55 5.92
C ASP A 170 -33.07 -11.33 5.34
N ARG A 171 -32.68 -10.13 5.78
CA ARG A 171 -33.22 -8.87 5.24
C ARG A 171 -32.29 -8.36 4.14
N ILE A 172 -32.69 -8.58 2.90
CA ILE A 172 -32.15 -7.83 1.75
C ILE A 172 -32.69 -6.40 1.82
N LEU A 173 -31.81 -5.42 1.98
CA LEU A 173 -32.17 -4.01 1.98
C LEU A 173 -31.88 -3.39 0.61
N ARG A 174 -32.94 -2.97 -0.09
CA ARG A 174 -32.87 -2.15 -1.30
C ARG A 174 -32.95 -0.68 -0.91
N LEU A 175 -32.14 0.18 -1.53
CA LEU A 175 -32.27 1.62 -1.34
C LEU A 175 -33.58 2.12 -1.95
N ASP A 176 -34.16 3.14 -1.31
CA ASP A 176 -35.31 3.87 -1.82
C ASP A 176 -34.81 4.97 -2.79
N SER A 177 -35.30 4.94 -4.03
CA SER A 177 -34.88 5.88 -5.08
C SER A 177 -35.37 7.32 -4.86
N SER A 178 -36.36 7.54 -3.97
CA SER A 178 -36.83 8.89 -3.62
C SER A 178 -35.77 9.77 -2.95
N ILE A 179 -34.75 9.15 -2.32
CA ILE A 179 -33.62 9.83 -1.66
C ILE A 179 -32.66 10.47 -2.70
N ILE A 180 -32.83 10.20 -4.00
CA ILE A 180 -31.96 10.72 -5.08
C ILE A 180 -32.73 11.73 -5.95
N SER A 181 -33.11 12.86 -5.38
CA SER A 181 -33.81 13.95 -6.10
C SER A 181 -33.27 15.35 -5.74
N ASN A 182 -32.03 15.64 -6.15
CA ASN A 182 -31.53 17.00 -6.39
C ASN A 182 -30.17 16.97 -7.12
N LEU A 183 -30.21 16.89 -8.46
CA LEU A 183 -29.09 17.19 -9.35
C LEU A 183 -29.54 18.32 -10.29
N PRO A 184 -28.67 19.29 -10.63
CA PRO A 184 -29.02 20.37 -11.54
C PRO A 184 -29.17 19.86 -12.98
N SER A 185 -30.41 19.71 -13.45
CA SER A 185 -30.71 19.25 -14.81
C SER A 185 -30.55 20.39 -15.82
N SER A 186 -29.39 20.49 -16.48
CA SER A 186 -29.18 21.33 -17.67
C SER A 186 -27.99 20.84 -18.51
N GLU A 187 -28.11 21.01 -19.84
CA GLU A 187 -27.04 20.92 -20.85
C GLU A 187 -26.25 19.59 -20.98
N LEU A 188 -26.97 18.49 -21.26
CA LEU A 188 -26.49 17.44 -22.16
C LEU A 188 -27.55 17.13 -23.24
N GLN A 189 -27.64 17.99 -24.25
CA GLN A 189 -28.45 17.70 -25.46
C GLN A 189 -27.64 16.84 -26.45
N LEU A 190 -27.82 15.53 -26.38
CA LEU A 190 -27.43 14.61 -27.45
C LEU A 190 -28.58 14.51 -28.47
N ASN A 191 -28.35 15.02 -29.69
CA ASN A 191 -29.28 14.85 -30.81
C ASN A 191 -29.37 13.38 -31.20
N VAL A 192 -30.59 12.81 -31.21
CA VAL A 192 -30.86 11.44 -31.65
C VAL A 192 -31.80 11.48 -32.87
N PRO A 193 -31.28 11.29 -34.10
CA PRO A 193 -32.09 11.09 -35.28
C PRO A 193 -32.28 9.59 -35.58
N GLY A 194 -33.53 9.16 -35.77
CA GLY A 194 -33.87 7.89 -36.42
C GLY A 194 -33.91 6.66 -35.51
N SER A 195 -35.06 5.98 -35.50
CA SER A 195 -35.22 4.66 -34.89
C SER A 195 -34.88 3.55 -35.89
N GLU A 196 -33.72 2.90 -35.73
CA GLU A 196 -33.43 1.59 -36.33
C GLU A 196 -33.36 0.50 -35.24
N PRO A 197 -33.73 -0.76 -35.56
CA PRO A 197 -33.66 -1.86 -34.60
C PRO A 197 -32.21 -2.18 -34.22
N ALA A 198 -32.00 -2.57 -32.96
CA ALA A 198 -30.66 -2.82 -32.42
C ALA A 198 -29.86 -3.82 -33.29
N PRO A 199 -28.65 -3.45 -33.79
CA PRO A 199 -27.88 -4.33 -34.66
C PRO A 199 -27.45 -5.59 -33.91
N ALA A 200 -27.48 -6.73 -34.62
CA ALA A 200 -27.16 -8.03 -34.04
C ALA A 200 -25.76 -8.05 -33.39
N ALA A 201 -25.65 -8.71 -32.24
CA ALA A 201 -24.48 -8.64 -31.38
C ALA A 201 -23.19 -9.13 -32.06
N ASN A 202 -22.34 -8.20 -32.50
CA ASN A 202 -21.03 -8.48 -33.06
C ASN A 202 -20.14 -9.22 -32.04
N SER A 203 -19.93 -10.50 -32.29
CA SER A 203 -19.35 -11.49 -31.38
C SER A 203 -17.90 -11.21 -30.96
N ASN A 204 -17.18 -10.39 -31.72
CA ASN A 204 -15.77 -10.03 -31.47
C ASN A 204 -15.57 -9.02 -30.33
N SER A 205 -16.64 -8.39 -29.83
CA SER A 205 -16.58 -7.41 -28.73
C SER A 205 -16.30 -8.01 -27.35
N ARG A 206 -16.28 -9.35 -27.23
CA ARG A 206 -16.20 -10.09 -25.95
C ARG A 206 -14.80 -10.16 -25.30
N LEU A 207 -13.77 -9.58 -25.92
CA LEU A 207 -12.36 -9.83 -25.56
C LEU A 207 -11.71 -8.81 -24.60
N ALA A 208 -12.37 -7.71 -24.24
CA ALA A 208 -11.73 -6.62 -23.50
C ALA A 208 -11.53 -6.86 -21.98
N LEU A 209 -12.38 -7.65 -21.33
CA LEU A 209 -12.41 -7.81 -19.85
C LEU A 209 -12.72 -9.25 -19.41
N GLY A 210 -12.29 -10.26 -20.17
CA GLY A 210 -12.81 -11.65 -20.05
C GLY A 210 -12.86 -12.21 -18.62
N TYR A 211 -14.05 -12.18 -18.02
CA TYR A 211 -14.34 -12.66 -16.66
C TYR A 211 -14.39 -14.20 -16.63
N VAL A 212 -13.86 -14.78 -15.56
CA VAL A 212 -14.16 -16.18 -15.17
C VAL A 212 -15.61 -16.26 -14.68
N SER A 213 -16.19 -17.47 -14.63
CA SER A 213 -17.60 -17.76 -14.28
C SER A 213 -18.23 -16.78 -13.30
N SER A 214 -19.19 -15.97 -13.78
CA SER A 214 -19.65 -14.79 -13.06
C SER A 214 -20.23 -15.12 -11.68
N PRO A 215 -19.93 -14.34 -10.63
CA PRO A 215 -20.48 -14.55 -9.29
C PRO A 215 -22.00 -14.38 -9.22
N ASP A 216 -22.65 -13.87 -10.28
CA ASP A 216 -24.10 -13.67 -10.38
C ASP A 216 -24.93 -14.87 -9.90
N ARG A 217 -24.48 -16.12 -10.16
CA ARG A 217 -25.18 -17.33 -9.70
C ARG A 217 -25.22 -17.51 -8.19
N LEU A 218 -24.23 -16.98 -7.45
CA LEU A 218 -24.23 -17.06 -5.99
C LEU A 218 -25.39 -16.25 -5.39
N PHE A 219 -25.74 -15.15 -6.05
CA PHE A 219 -26.82 -14.25 -5.67
C PHE A 219 -28.18 -14.65 -6.29
N GLU A 220 -28.30 -15.86 -6.85
CA GLU A 220 -29.61 -16.49 -7.13
C GLU A 220 -30.25 -17.03 -5.84
N THR A 221 -29.46 -17.29 -4.80
CA THR A 221 -29.94 -17.66 -3.45
C THR A 221 -29.95 -16.47 -2.50
N ASN A 222 -31.06 -16.24 -1.81
CA ASN A 222 -31.18 -15.23 -0.73
C ASN A 222 -30.54 -15.69 0.60
N ASP A 223 -29.39 -16.37 0.54
CA ASP A 223 -28.66 -16.91 1.69
C ASP A 223 -27.28 -16.23 1.79
N ILE A 224 -27.10 -15.39 2.80
CA ILE A 224 -25.88 -14.58 2.91
C ILE A 224 -24.67 -15.44 3.30
N GLN A 225 -24.85 -16.56 4.02
CA GLN A 225 -23.73 -17.45 4.37
C GLN A 225 -23.19 -18.13 3.10
N LYS A 226 -24.09 -18.66 2.28
CA LYS A 226 -23.76 -19.31 1.01
C LYS A 226 -23.13 -18.36 0.00
N ILE A 227 -23.64 -17.13 -0.11
CA ILE A 227 -23.02 -16.10 -0.95
C ILE A 227 -21.58 -15.84 -0.50
N VAL A 228 -21.35 -15.60 0.79
CA VAL A 228 -20.02 -15.27 1.32
C VAL A 228 -19.05 -16.44 1.18
N TRP A 229 -19.51 -17.67 1.39
CA TRP A 229 -18.72 -18.88 1.14
C TRP A 229 -18.34 -19.03 -0.33
N GLY A 230 -19.29 -18.81 -1.26
CA GLY A 230 -19.01 -18.82 -2.69
C GLY A 230 -18.02 -17.72 -3.12
N VAL A 231 -18.12 -16.52 -2.53
CA VAL A 231 -17.20 -15.39 -2.82
C VAL A 231 -15.80 -15.66 -2.26
N GLU A 232 -15.69 -16.17 -1.03
CA GLU A 232 -14.41 -16.65 -0.47
C GLU A 232 -13.80 -17.78 -1.33
N GLY A 233 -14.62 -18.72 -1.79
CA GLY A 233 -14.25 -19.82 -2.69
C GLY A 233 -13.69 -19.33 -4.03
N LEU A 234 -14.43 -18.47 -4.73
CA LEU A 234 -14.01 -17.89 -6.01
C LEU A 234 -12.72 -17.06 -5.87
N ARG A 235 -12.59 -16.25 -4.82
CA ARG A 235 -11.39 -15.43 -4.59
C ARG A 235 -10.18 -16.28 -4.22
N ASN A 236 -10.34 -17.28 -3.33
CA ASN A 236 -9.27 -18.26 -3.10
C ASN A 236 -8.88 -18.99 -4.39
N GLN A 237 -9.84 -19.36 -5.24
CA GLN A 237 -9.55 -20.01 -6.53
C GLN A 237 -8.82 -19.07 -7.50
N GLU A 238 -9.14 -17.78 -7.51
CA GLU A 238 -8.47 -16.75 -8.32
C GLU A 238 -6.97 -16.68 -7.97
N PHE A 239 -6.64 -16.49 -6.69
CA PHE A 239 -5.25 -16.43 -6.22
C PHE A 239 -4.54 -17.79 -6.23
N ALA A 240 -5.28 -18.90 -6.10
CA ALA A 240 -4.77 -20.25 -6.32
C ALA A 240 -4.36 -20.48 -7.79
N SER A 241 -5.20 -20.04 -8.74
CA SER A 241 -4.99 -20.24 -10.17
C SER A 241 -3.84 -19.40 -10.72
N TYR A 242 -3.71 -18.14 -10.26
CA TYR A 242 -2.62 -17.27 -10.70
C TYR A 242 -1.25 -17.74 -10.16
N LEU A 243 -1.15 -18.27 -8.93
CA LEU A 243 0.17 -18.58 -8.32
C LEU A 243 0.28 -19.91 -7.54
N GLY A 244 -0.49 -20.94 -7.91
CA GLY A 244 -0.16 -22.35 -7.66
C GLY A 244 -0.26 -22.87 -6.22
N ILE A 245 -1.15 -22.33 -5.38
CA ILE A 245 -1.38 -22.81 -4.00
C ILE A 245 -2.79 -23.40 -3.87
N LYS A 246 -2.99 -24.35 -2.94
CA LYS A 246 -4.31 -24.94 -2.65
C LYS A 246 -5.20 -23.93 -1.90
N SER A 247 -6.47 -23.84 -2.31
CA SER A 247 -7.53 -23.13 -1.56
C SER A 247 -7.76 -23.79 -0.20
N ASN A 248 -8.05 -22.98 0.83
CA ASN A 248 -8.35 -23.43 2.20
C ASN A 248 -9.50 -22.62 2.81
N VAL A 249 -10.69 -22.75 2.22
CA VAL A 249 -11.92 -22.12 2.72
C VAL A 249 -12.62 -23.06 3.70
N PRO A 250 -13.01 -22.61 4.91
CA PRO A 250 -13.84 -23.39 5.85
C PRO A 250 -15.17 -23.88 5.28
N ASP A 251 -15.80 -24.85 5.94
CA ASP A 251 -17.15 -25.31 5.59
C ASP A 251 -18.20 -24.19 5.64
N GLU A 252 -19.16 -24.21 4.71
CA GLU A 252 -20.18 -23.17 4.47
C GLU A 252 -20.85 -22.68 5.77
N GLN A 253 -21.27 -23.61 6.63
CA GLN A 253 -21.98 -23.33 7.90
C GLN A 253 -21.08 -22.80 9.03
N LEU A 254 -19.77 -23.06 8.97
CA LEU A 254 -18.80 -22.65 10.00
C LEU A 254 -18.07 -21.35 9.64
N LEU A 255 -18.09 -20.96 8.37
CA LEU A 255 -17.36 -19.80 7.84
C LEU A 255 -17.65 -18.50 8.60
N VAL A 256 -18.92 -18.05 8.58
CA VAL A 256 -19.30 -16.78 9.23
C VAL A 256 -19.07 -16.84 10.75
N PRO A 257 -19.51 -17.87 11.51
CA PRO A 257 -19.18 -17.99 12.94
C PRO A 257 -17.68 -17.89 13.24
N THR A 258 -16.82 -18.53 12.43
CA THR A 258 -15.37 -18.51 12.58
C THR A 258 -14.80 -17.11 12.31
N PHE A 259 -15.30 -16.41 11.29
CA PHE A 259 -14.87 -15.04 10.98
C PHE A 259 -15.26 -14.09 12.11
N GLN A 260 -16.49 -14.18 12.63
CA GLN A 260 -16.94 -13.35 13.74
C GLN A 260 -16.14 -13.60 15.02
N GLU A 261 -15.84 -14.86 15.34
CA GLU A 261 -14.98 -15.22 16.47
C GLU A 261 -13.56 -14.67 16.33
N THR A 262 -13.00 -14.75 15.12
CA THR A 262 -11.70 -14.15 14.81
C THR A 262 -11.71 -12.64 15.03
N LEU A 263 -12.72 -11.93 14.53
CA LEU A 263 -12.85 -10.47 14.71
C LEU A 263 -13.02 -10.07 16.19
N ARG A 264 -13.74 -10.87 17.00
CA ARG A 264 -13.84 -10.67 18.46
C ARG A 264 -12.51 -10.84 19.17
N ASN A 265 -11.71 -11.83 18.78
CA ASN A 265 -10.41 -12.09 19.39
C ASN A 265 -9.37 -11.02 19.01
N ILE A 266 -9.42 -10.52 17.77
CA ILE A 266 -8.68 -9.32 17.36
C ILE A 266 -9.11 -8.07 18.15
N GLU A 267 -10.41 -7.85 18.36
CA GLU A 267 -10.90 -6.71 19.14
C GLU A 267 -10.38 -6.74 20.59
N GLN A 268 -10.37 -7.91 21.24
CA GLN A 268 -9.79 -8.08 22.57
C GLN A 268 -8.28 -7.80 22.62
N GLN A 269 -7.55 -8.13 21.55
CA GLN A 269 -6.09 -7.98 21.48
C GLN A 269 -5.62 -6.57 21.09
N THR A 270 -6.45 -5.81 20.38
CA THR A 270 -6.08 -4.50 19.79
C THR A 270 -6.89 -3.32 20.35
N GLY A 271 -8.04 -3.56 20.96
CA GLY A 271 -9.05 -2.53 21.25
C GLY A 271 -9.73 -1.97 20.00
N LYS A 272 -9.48 -2.54 18.81
CA LYS A 272 -9.95 -2.04 17.51
C LYS A 272 -10.99 -2.98 16.92
N ARG A 273 -12.24 -2.57 16.99
CA ARG A 273 -13.37 -3.32 16.44
C ARG A 273 -13.31 -3.32 14.91
N SER A 274 -13.22 -4.52 14.34
CA SER A 274 -13.02 -4.74 12.90
C SER A 274 -14.27 -5.33 12.25
N GLY A 275 -14.54 -4.97 10.98
CA GLY A 275 -15.62 -5.55 10.18
C GLY A 275 -15.15 -5.86 8.75
N ILE A 276 -15.65 -6.94 8.16
CA ILE A 276 -15.28 -7.36 6.78
C ILE A 276 -16.35 -6.87 5.83
N ILE A 277 -15.96 -6.16 4.76
CA ILE A 277 -16.87 -5.74 3.69
C ILE A 277 -16.49 -6.49 2.40
N TYR A 278 -17.43 -7.28 1.91
CA TYR A 278 -17.39 -7.88 0.57
C TYR A 278 -18.07 -6.93 -0.40
N MET A 279 -17.30 -6.41 -1.37
CA MET A 279 -17.83 -5.66 -2.51
C MET A 279 -17.79 -6.56 -3.74
N VAL A 280 -18.94 -6.91 -4.31
CA VAL A 280 -19.05 -7.76 -5.50
C VAL A 280 -19.72 -6.98 -6.62
N SER A 281 -18.97 -6.75 -7.68
CA SER A 281 -19.42 -6.07 -8.89
C SER A 281 -20.20 -7.06 -9.76
N ARG A 282 -21.46 -6.76 -10.04
CA ARG A 282 -22.32 -7.59 -10.90
C ARG A 282 -22.68 -6.84 -12.18
N VAL A 283 -23.14 -7.57 -13.19
CA VAL A 283 -23.47 -6.97 -14.50
C VAL A 283 -24.55 -5.89 -14.36
N ASP A 284 -25.46 -6.03 -13.40
CA ASP A 284 -26.64 -5.17 -13.18
C ASP A 284 -26.65 -4.38 -11.85
N ARG A 285 -25.62 -4.50 -11.00
CA ARG A 285 -25.56 -3.88 -9.65
C ARG A 285 -24.17 -3.94 -9.00
N LEU A 286 -23.99 -3.24 -7.88
CA LEU A 286 -22.99 -3.55 -6.86
C LEU A 286 -23.67 -4.21 -5.66
N GLU A 287 -23.09 -5.29 -5.13
CA GLU A 287 -23.53 -5.94 -3.90
C GLU A 287 -22.53 -5.62 -2.79
N LEU A 288 -23.04 -5.26 -1.60
CA LEU A 288 -22.25 -4.95 -0.40
C LEU A 288 -22.68 -5.88 0.74
N ILE A 289 -21.76 -6.70 1.25
CA ILE A 289 -22.02 -7.58 2.40
C ILE A 289 -21.05 -7.26 3.53
N LEU A 290 -21.57 -6.85 4.68
CA LEU A 290 -20.82 -6.63 5.91
C LEU A 290 -20.94 -7.85 6.83
N ILE A 291 -19.79 -8.40 7.24
CA ILE A 291 -19.67 -9.36 8.34
C ILE A 291 -19.16 -8.60 9.59
N PRO A 292 -20.04 -8.32 10.56
CA PRO A 292 -19.66 -7.68 11.82
C PRO A 292 -19.15 -8.71 12.85
N PRO A 293 -18.40 -8.31 13.89
CA PRO A 293 -17.87 -9.23 14.91
C PRO A 293 -18.96 -9.85 15.80
N VAL A 294 -20.16 -9.25 15.84
CA VAL A 294 -21.33 -9.71 16.60
C VAL A 294 -22.61 -9.42 15.83
N GLY A 295 -23.65 -10.23 16.05
CA GLY A 295 -24.92 -10.12 15.35
C GLY A 295 -24.92 -10.85 14.00
N ARG A 296 -25.83 -10.47 13.10
CA ARG A 296 -26.00 -11.07 11.77
C ARG A 296 -25.19 -10.35 10.70
N SER A 297 -24.92 -11.04 9.61
CA SER A 297 -24.46 -10.43 8.35
C SER A 297 -25.48 -9.41 7.83
N ILE A 298 -25.02 -8.40 7.10
CA ILE A 298 -25.84 -7.30 6.56
C ILE A 298 -25.57 -7.19 5.05
N HIS A 299 -26.62 -7.15 4.22
CA HIS A 299 -26.51 -7.09 2.76
C HIS A 299 -27.32 -5.92 2.17
N TYR A 300 -26.65 -5.10 1.36
CA TYR A 300 -27.24 -4.07 0.53
C TYR A 300 -26.97 -4.33 -0.95
N SER A 301 -27.91 -3.94 -1.79
CA SER A 301 -27.84 -4.08 -3.25
C SER A 301 -28.06 -2.72 -3.90
N VAL A 302 -27.14 -2.31 -4.79
CA VAL A 302 -27.07 -0.95 -5.39
C VAL A 302 -27.11 -1.07 -6.93
N PRO A 303 -28.30 -1.08 -7.56
CA PRO A 303 -28.46 -1.25 -9.02
C PRO A 303 -27.81 -0.15 -9.87
N GLU A 304 -27.74 1.07 -9.34
CA GLU A 304 -27.14 2.24 -10.00
C GLU A 304 -25.63 2.06 -10.18
N ALA A 305 -25.00 1.23 -9.35
CA ALA A 305 -23.57 0.92 -9.34
C ALA A 305 -23.23 -0.37 -10.13
N ASN A 306 -24.01 -0.70 -11.16
CA ASN A 306 -23.68 -1.78 -12.09
C ASN A 306 -22.31 -1.55 -12.77
N ARG A 307 -21.66 -2.63 -13.24
CA ARG A 307 -20.30 -2.57 -13.83
C ARG A 307 -20.13 -1.50 -14.94
N ALA A 308 -21.18 -1.21 -15.73
CA ALA A 308 -21.10 -0.23 -16.81
C ALA A 308 -21.08 1.23 -16.31
N ALA A 309 -21.74 1.52 -15.18
CA ALA A 309 -21.67 2.82 -14.51
C ALA A 309 -20.46 2.93 -13.56
N LEU A 310 -20.13 1.84 -12.87
CA LEU A 310 -19.14 1.81 -11.78
C LEU A 310 -17.71 2.03 -12.27
N PHE A 311 -17.23 1.25 -13.25
CA PHE A 311 -15.82 1.30 -13.66
C PHE A 311 -15.39 2.61 -14.34
N PRO A 312 -16.22 3.31 -15.15
CA PRO A 312 -15.90 4.66 -15.59
C PRO A 312 -15.65 5.64 -14.43
N VAL A 313 -16.47 5.61 -13.37
CA VAL A 313 -16.28 6.48 -12.19
C VAL A 313 -14.99 6.12 -11.43
N VAL A 314 -14.65 4.83 -11.35
CA VAL A 314 -13.35 4.38 -10.79
C VAL A 314 -12.16 4.90 -11.61
N LYS A 315 -12.25 4.86 -12.95
CA LYS A 315 -11.23 5.42 -13.84
C LYS A 315 -11.10 6.93 -13.64
N GLU A 316 -12.20 7.69 -13.73
CA GLU A 316 -12.14 9.16 -13.63
C GLU A 316 -11.63 9.61 -12.26
N LEU A 317 -11.98 8.95 -11.15
CA LEU A 317 -11.37 9.26 -9.84
C LEU A 317 -9.84 9.09 -9.86
N ARG A 318 -9.34 8.00 -10.44
CA ARG A 318 -7.88 7.77 -10.55
C ARG A 318 -7.21 8.81 -11.44
N ASP A 319 -7.81 9.14 -12.58
CA ASP A 319 -7.25 10.09 -13.55
C ASP A 319 -7.27 11.53 -13.00
N GLU A 320 -8.35 11.94 -12.32
CA GLU A 320 -8.44 13.22 -11.61
C GLU A 320 -7.37 13.35 -10.53
N ILE A 321 -7.17 12.33 -9.70
CA ILE A 321 -6.16 12.34 -8.63
C ILE A 321 -4.74 12.34 -9.21
N THR A 322 -4.47 11.57 -10.27
CA THR A 322 -3.09 11.35 -10.74
C THR A 322 -2.59 12.35 -11.79
N THR A 323 -3.47 12.98 -12.58
CA THR A 323 -3.09 13.92 -13.65
C THR A 323 -2.32 15.12 -13.08
N PRO A 324 -1.06 15.39 -13.51
CA PRO A 324 -0.22 16.47 -12.96
C PRO A 324 -0.89 17.85 -12.92
N ALA A 325 -1.61 18.23 -13.98
CA ALA A 325 -2.30 19.52 -14.07
C ALA A 325 -3.48 19.68 -13.10
N LYS A 326 -4.01 18.57 -12.54
CA LYS A 326 -5.18 18.56 -11.64
C LYS A 326 -4.79 18.50 -10.17
N ARG A 327 -3.52 18.25 -9.82
CA ARG A 327 -3.03 18.10 -8.43
C ARG A 327 -3.12 19.37 -7.55
N GLY A 328 -3.52 20.50 -8.13
CA GLY A 328 -3.82 21.76 -7.43
C GLY A 328 -5.32 22.08 -7.33
N THR A 329 -6.22 21.16 -7.72
CA THR A 329 -7.67 21.36 -7.71
C THR A 329 -8.36 20.42 -6.71
N THR A 330 -9.70 20.48 -6.68
CA THR A 330 -10.56 19.49 -6.01
C THR A 330 -11.49 18.76 -6.99
N SER A 331 -11.13 18.70 -8.27
CA SER A 331 -12.01 18.13 -9.32
C SER A 331 -12.19 16.61 -9.26
N TYR A 332 -11.42 15.92 -8.40
CA TYR A 332 -11.66 14.53 -8.01
C TYR A 332 -12.92 14.35 -7.13
N LEU A 333 -13.40 15.40 -6.45
CA LEU A 333 -14.45 15.27 -5.42
C LEU A 333 -15.78 14.67 -5.92
N PRO A 334 -16.33 15.01 -7.10
CA PRO A 334 -17.59 14.41 -7.57
C PRO A 334 -17.50 12.89 -7.72
N TRP A 335 -16.39 12.39 -8.27
CA TRP A 335 -16.15 10.96 -8.45
C TRP A 335 -15.88 10.23 -7.12
N ALA A 336 -15.15 10.88 -6.21
CA ALA A 336 -14.92 10.40 -4.85
C ALA A 336 -16.24 10.29 -4.04
N GLN A 337 -17.14 11.26 -4.22
CA GLN A 337 -18.47 11.27 -3.59
C GLN A 337 -19.41 10.25 -4.21
N GLN A 338 -19.39 10.09 -5.53
CA GLN A 338 -20.22 9.10 -6.22
C GLN A 338 -19.83 7.65 -5.84
N LEU A 339 -18.53 7.36 -5.69
CA LEU A 339 -18.07 6.06 -5.19
C LEU A 339 -18.34 5.88 -3.69
N TYR A 340 -18.20 6.91 -2.85
CA TYR A 340 -18.60 6.83 -1.44
C TYR A 340 -20.10 6.49 -1.31
N LYS A 341 -20.95 7.19 -2.07
CA LYS A 341 -22.40 7.00 -2.11
C LYS A 341 -22.80 5.57 -2.53
N TRP A 342 -22.04 4.95 -3.43
CA TRP A 342 -22.31 3.59 -3.90
C TRP A 342 -21.72 2.50 -3.00
N ALA A 343 -20.52 2.69 -2.45
CA ALA A 343 -19.75 1.63 -1.80
C ALA A 343 -19.72 1.68 -0.26
N ILE A 344 -19.95 2.85 0.35
CA ILE A 344 -19.82 3.05 1.81
C ILE A 344 -21.12 3.54 2.44
N ALA A 345 -21.75 4.57 1.87
CA ALA A 345 -22.96 5.19 2.45
C ALA A 345 -24.12 4.21 2.77
N PRO A 346 -24.37 3.12 2.01
CA PRO A 346 -25.38 2.13 2.39
C PRO A 346 -25.09 1.43 3.73
N LEU A 347 -23.82 1.25 4.08
CA LEU A 347 -23.36 0.55 5.29
C LEU A 347 -23.13 1.49 6.47
N GLU A 348 -23.07 2.80 6.25
CA GLU A 348 -22.53 3.77 7.20
C GLU A 348 -23.21 3.76 8.57
N LYS A 349 -24.55 3.73 8.58
CA LYS A 349 -25.34 3.65 9.82
C LYS A 349 -25.09 2.34 10.59
N ASP A 350 -24.90 1.23 9.88
CA ASP A 350 -24.63 -0.06 10.51
C ASP A 350 -23.21 -0.07 11.11
N LEU A 351 -22.20 0.41 10.36
CA LEU A 351 -20.82 0.58 10.82
C LEU A 351 -20.72 1.45 12.09
N GLU A 352 -21.41 2.59 12.10
CA GLU A 352 -21.53 3.48 13.28
C GLU A 352 -22.18 2.75 14.46
N SER A 353 -23.35 2.14 14.25
CA SER A 353 -24.12 1.48 15.34
C SER A 353 -23.41 0.26 15.95
N LEU A 354 -22.55 -0.39 15.16
CA LEU A 354 -21.74 -1.53 15.59
C LEU A 354 -20.40 -1.11 16.23
N GLY A 355 -20.00 0.16 16.09
CA GLY A 355 -18.74 0.71 16.61
C GLY A 355 -17.50 0.30 15.81
N ILE A 356 -17.64 0.04 14.50
CA ILE A 356 -16.52 -0.42 13.65
C ILE A 356 -15.49 0.71 13.48
N GLN A 357 -14.20 0.40 13.65
CA GLN A 357 -13.08 1.33 13.44
C GLN A 357 -12.15 0.89 12.30
N THR A 358 -12.13 -0.41 11.96
CA THR A 358 -11.23 -0.99 10.96
C THR A 358 -12.03 -1.80 9.93
N LEU A 359 -11.83 -1.53 8.64
CA LEU A 359 -12.51 -2.21 7.54
C LEU A 359 -11.56 -3.18 6.81
N LEU A 360 -11.96 -4.44 6.68
CA LEU A 360 -11.29 -5.40 5.81
C LEU A 360 -12.05 -5.48 4.49
N LEU A 361 -11.51 -4.84 3.46
CA LEU A 361 -12.17 -4.67 2.18
C LEU A 361 -11.78 -5.83 1.25
N SER A 362 -12.66 -6.83 1.12
CA SER A 362 -12.51 -7.86 0.11
C SER A 362 -13.28 -7.44 -1.14
N VAL A 363 -12.57 -7.03 -2.19
CA VAL A 363 -13.17 -6.37 -3.36
C VAL A 363 -12.83 -7.08 -4.67
N ASP A 364 -13.78 -7.01 -5.59
CA ASP A 364 -13.67 -7.59 -6.93
C ASP A 364 -12.55 -6.99 -7.78
N PRO A 365 -12.18 -7.69 -8.88
CA PRO A 365 -11.46 -7.13 -10.00
C PRO A 365 -11.89 -5.73 -10.42
N GLY A 366 -10.89 -4.92 -10.81
CA GLY A 366 -11.05 -3.49 -11.07
C GLY A 366 -11.23 -2.61 -9.83
N LEU A 367 -12.05 -3.02 -8.84
CA LEU A 367 -12.29 -2.25 -7.60
C LEU A 367 -11.05 -2.19 -6.69
N ARG A 368 -10.14 -3.16 -6.83
CA ARG A 368 -8.81 -3.17 -6.19
C ARG A 368 -7.98 -1.91 -6.51
N SER A 369 -8.29 -1.22 -7.61
CA SER A 369 -7.63 0.03 -8.04
C SER A 369 -8.21 1.31 -7.43
N VAL A 370 -9.33 1.25 -6.70
CA VAL A 370 -9.96 2.41 -6.07
C VAL A 370 -9.06 2.95 -4.95
N PRO A 371 -8.71 4.24 -4.93
CA PRO A 371 -8.04 4.86 -3.80
C PRO A 371 -9.06 5.06 -2.66
N PHE A 372 -9.40 3.98 -1.95
CA PHE A 372 -10.46 3.97 -0.93
C PHE A 372 -10.31 5.08 0.12
N ALA A 373 -9.08 5.40 0.51
CA ALA A 373 -8.77 6.48 1.44
C ALA A 373 -9.30 7.85 0.96
N ALA A 374 -9.37 8.09 -0.35
CA ALA A 374 -9.82 9.33 -0.97
C ALA A 374 -11.33 9.38 -1.30
N LEU A 375 -12.11 8.32 -1.00
CA LEU A 375 -13.57 8.41 -1.06
C LEU A 375 -14.07 9.42 -0.02
N HIS A 376 -15.10 10.20 -0.33
CA HIS A 376 -15.47 11.40 0.43
C HIS A 376 -16.98 11.48 0.63
N ASP A 377 -17.46 11.70 1.86
CA ASP A 377 -18.90 11.72 2.18
C ASP A 377 -19.60 13.06 1.87
N GLY A 378 -18.81 14.10 1.57
CA GLY A 378 -19.25 15.49 1.41
C GLY A 378 -18.73 16.42 2.52
N LYS A 379 -18.21 15.88 3.61
CA LYS A 379 -17.64 16.57 4.78
C LYS A 379 -16.17 16.21 5.02
N GLY A 380 -15.78 14.97 4.73
CA GLY A 380 -14.41 14.46 4.88
C GLY A 380 -14.19 13.11 4.18
N PHE A 381 -12.95 12.64 4.25
CA PHE A 381 -12.50 11.43 3.59
C PHE A 381 -12.75 10.15 4.41
N LEU A 382 -12.89 9.00 3.74
CA LEU A 382 -13.09 7.69 4.37
C LEU A 382 -11.99 7.38 5.40
N ILE A 383 -10.75 7.73 5.08
CA ILE A 383 -9.59 7.55 5.97
C ILE A 383 -9.66 8.41 7.26
N GLN A 384 -10.48 9.46 7.28
CA GLN A 384 -10.73 10.25 8.50
C GLN A 384 -11.76 9.59 9.42
N LYS A 385 -12.49 8.56 8.94
CA LYS A 385 -13.49 7.79 9.72
C LYS A 385 -12.96 6.41 10.11
N TYR A 386 -12.37 5.68 9.17
CA TYR A 386 -11.97 4.28 9.37
C TYR A 386 -10.53 4.02 8.89
N SER A 387 -9.81 3.17 9.62
CA SER A 387 -8.64 2.48 9.07
C SER A 387 -9.09 1.33 8.18
N PHE A 388 -8.28 0.90 7.20
CA PHE A 388 -8.64 -0.24 6.37
C PHE A 388 -7.44 -0.99 5.79
N SER A 389 -7.69 -2.19 5.28
CA SER A 389 -6.78 -2.96 4.43
C SER A 389 -7.57 -3.67 3.32
N LEU A 390 -6.97 -3.84 2.14
CA LEU A 390 -7.53 -4.69 1.09
C LEU A 390 -7.17 -6.16 1.37
N ILE A 391 -8.13 -7.07 1.33
CA ILE A 391 -7.87 -8.51 1.55
C ILE A 391 -8.25 -9.36 0.33
N PRO A 392 -7.37 -10.28 -0.12
CA PRO A 392 -7.68 -11.27 -1.16
C PRO A 392 -8.98 -12.03 -0.85
N SER A 393 -9.04 -12.58 0.36
CA SER A 393 -10.18 -13.19 1.03
C SER A 393 -9.86 -13.24 2.53
N PHE A 394 -10.85 -13.38 3.41
CA PHE A 394 -10.58 -13.42 4.85
C PHE A 394 -9.95 -14.76 5.26
N SER A 395 -10.38 -15.87 4.66
CA SER A 395 -9.78 -17.21 4.88
C SER A 395 -8.31 -17.31 4.46
N ALA A 396 -7.84 -16.49 3.52
CA ALA A 396 -6.43 -16.41 3.12
C ALA A 396 -5.63 -15.28 3.83
N THR A 397 -6.25 -14.54 4.75
CA THR A 397 -5.58 -13.44 5.48
C THR A 397 -4.95 -13.95 6.78
N ASN A 398 -3.74 -13.48 7.12
CA ASN A 398 -3.10 -13.85 8.39
C ASN A 398 -3.81 -13.15 9.58
N THR A 399 -4.56 -13.95 10.33
CA THR A 399 -5.37 -13.52 11.48
C THR A 399 -4.67 -13.64 12.83
N ASN A 400 -3.40 -14.05 12.86
CA ASN A 400 -2.60 -14.06 14.07
C ASN A 400 -2.06 -12.65 14.32
N TYR A 401 -2.68 -11.88 15.23
CA TYR A 401 -2.10 -10.60 15.64
C TYR A 401 -0.76 -10.80 16.35
N LYS A 402 0.24 -10.06 15.88
CA LYS A 402 1.52 -9.88 16.57
C LYS A 402 1.89 -8.42 16.46
N SER A 403 1.75 -7.68 17.56
CA SER A 403 2.23 -6.29 17.65
C SER A 403 3.63 -6.13 17.07
N VAL A 404 3.83 -5.12 16.22
CA VAL A 404 5.14 -4.79 15.60
C VAL A 404 5.92 -3.75 16.41
N ASN A 405 5.45 -3.41 17.61
CA ASN A 405 6.13 -2.53 18.55
C ASN A 405 7.53 -3.07 18.87
N ASN A 406 8.53 -2.18 18.92
CA ASN A 406 9.93 -2.52 19.19
C ASN A 406 10.55 -3.54 18.21
N THR A 407 9.93 -3.79 17.05
CA THR A 407 10.55 -4.60 15.98
C THR A 407 11.55 -3.78 15.18
N ARG A 408 12.65 -4.41 14.76
CA ARG A 408 13.66 -3.81 13.89
C ARG A 408 13.27 -3.98 12.42
N VAL A 409 13.66 -3.01 11.60
CA VAL A 409 13.39 -2.97 10.16
C VAL A 409 14.64 -3.35 9.39
N LEU A 410 14.49 -4.22 8.38
CA LEU A 410 15.47 -4.35 7.30
C LEU A 410 15.13 -3.33 6.21
N ALA A 411 15.79 -2.17 6.23
CA ALA A 411 15.53 -1.08 5.29
C ALA A 411 16.54 -1.11 4.14
N MET A 412 16.09 -1.13 2.88
CA MET A 412 16.98 -1.19 1.73
C MET A 412 16.50 -0.29 0.60
N GLY A 413 17.41 0.29 -0.19
CA GLY A 413 16.98 1.15 -1.29
C GLY A 413 18.06 1.61 -2.26
N ARG A 414 17.60 2.27 -3.33
CA ARG A 414 18.44 2.80 -4.42
C ARG A 414 18.03 4.25 -4.72
N SER A 415 18.98 5.17 -4.59
CA SER A 415 18.82 6.57 -4.97
C SER A 415 19.42 6.89 -6.35
N GLU A 416 20.43 6.13 -6.77
CA GLU A 416 21.24 6.39 -7.97
C GLU A 416 20.91 5.43 -9.11
N PHE A 417 20.56 5.98 -10.27
CA PHE A 417 20.16 5.22 -11.47
C PHE A 417 20.85 5.79 -12.71
N VAL A 418 21.13 4.94 -13.70
CA VAL A 418 21.74 5.32 -14.99
C VAL A 418 20.68 5.40 -16.09
N ASP A 419 19.65 4.55 -15.98
CA ASP A 419 18.56 4.32 -16.93
C ASP A 419 17.21 4.94 -16.50
N LYS A 420 17.13 5.45 -15.27
CA LYS A 420 15.92 6.03 -14.66
C LYS A 420 16.25 7.34 -13.92
N LYS A 421 15.21 8.12 -13.59
CA LYS A 421 15.34 9.35 -12.78
C LYS A 421 15.89 9.01 -11.38
N PRO A 422 16.88 9.75 -10.83
CA PRO A 422 17.34 9.54 -9.45
C PRO A 422 16.23 9.78 -8.43
N LEU A 423 16.34 9.09 -7.29
CA LEU A 423 15.44 9.18 -6.13
C LEU A 423 16.23 9.74 -4.92
N PRO A 424 16.51 11.05 -4.89
CA PRO A 424 17.42 11.64 -3.91
C PRO A 424 16.87 11.66 -2.48
N SER A 425 15.59 11.36 -2.28
CA SER A 425 14.97 11.29 -0.94
C SER A 425 15.17 9.94 -0.24
N VAL A 426 15.43 8.85 -0.97
CA VAL A 426 15.63 7.49 -0.43
C VAL A 426 16.66 7.42 0.72
N PRO A 427 17.83 8.09 0.66
CA PRO A 427 18.80 8.05 1.77
C PRO A 427 18.30 8.72 3.06
N LEU A 428 17.35 9.67 2.96
CA LEU A 428 16.67 10.23 4.13
C LEU A 428 15.57 9.31 4.64
N GLU A 429 14.82 8.68 3.74
CA GLU A 429 13.74 7.73 4.08
C GLU A 429 14.30 6.55 4.90
N LEU A 430 15.33 5.88 4.40
CA LEU A 430 16.01 4.79 5.11
C LEU A 430 16.57 5.23 6.48
N LYS A 431 17.07 6.48 6.57
CA LYS A 431 17.59 7.06 7.81
C LYS A 431 16.48 7.39 8.81
N ALA A 432 15.33 7.90 8.37
CA ALA A 432 14.17 8.15 9.22
C ALA A 432 13.62 6.84 9.80
N ILE A 433 13.49 5.81 8.96
CA ILE A 433 13.05 4.46 9.33
C ILE A 433 13.96 3.86 10.41
N SER A 434 15.27 3.83 10.15
CA SER A 434 16.26 3.31 11.11
C SER A 434 16.35 4.16 12.38
N GLY A 435 16.12 5.48 12.28
CA GLY A 435 16.02 6.41 13.42
C GLY A 435 14.72 6.31 14.21
N HIS A 436 13.74 5.54 13.74
CA HIS A 436 12.46 5.34 14.41
C HIS A 436 12.36 3.94 15.06
N LEU A 437 12.68 2.87 14.32
CA LEU A 437 12.54 1.49 14.81
C LEU A 437 13.88 0.74 14.98
N GLY A 438 14.99 1.30 14.49
CA GLY A 438 16.27 0.61 14.47
C GLY A 438 16.32 -0.57 13.48
N GLY A 439 17.51 -1.15 13.35
CA GLY A 439 17.83 -2.09 12.28
C GLY A 439 18.85 -1.50 11.30
N PRO A 440 19.47 -2.34 10.45
CA PRO A 440 20.42 -1.88 9.44
C PRO A 440 19.69 -1.20 8.28
N PHE A 441 20.41 -0.35 7.55
CA PHE A 441 19.98 0.04 6.21
C PHE A 441 21.06 -0.19 5.15
N PHE A 442 20.62 -0.53 3.94
CA PHE A 442 21.47 -0.84 2.80
C PHE A 442 21.11 0.04 1.60
N LEU A 443 22.08 0.80 1.09
CA LEU A 443 21.90 1.80 0.04
C LEU A 443 22.76 1.47 -1.19
N ASN A 444 22.22 1.76 -2.37
CA ASN A 444 22.90 1.70 -3.67
C ASN A 444 23.67 0.38 -3.85
N SER A 445 25.00 0.40 -3.89
CA SER A 445 25.83 -0.80 -4.14
C SER A 445 25.61 -1.97 -3.17
N THR A 446 25.03 -1.71 -1.99
CA THR A 446 24.68 -2.75 -1.00
C THR A 446 23.24 -3.24 -1.07
N PHE A 447 22.38 -2.63 -1.90
CA PHE A 447 21.01 -3.09 -2.12
C PHE A 447 20.96 -4.15 -3.24
N THR A 448 21.40 -5.36 -2.91
CA THR A 448 21.39 -6.53 -3.80
C THR A 448 20.43 -7.61 -3.29
N LEU A 449 20.04 -8.54 -4.18
CA LEU A 449 19.20 -9.69 -3.80
C LEU A 449 19.91 -10.59 -2.77
N ASP A 450 21.22 -10.76 -2.90
CA ASP A 450 22.03 -11.58 -1.99
C ASP A 450 22.09 -10.96 -0.59
N THR A 451 22.20 -9.63 -0.50
CA THR A 451 22.14 -8.88 0.76
C THR A 451 20.74 -8.98 1.38
N LEU A 452 19.68 -8.81 0.58
CA LEU A 452 18.30 -8.96 1.05
C LEU A 452 18.06 -10.36 1.63
N ASN A 453 18.45 -11.41 0.91
CA ASN A 453 18.26 -12.80 1.34
C ASN A 453 19.10 -13.14 2.59
N SER A 454 20.36 -12.71 2.65
CA SER A 454 21.26 -13.04 3.77
C SER A 454 20.96 -12.26 5.05
N GLU A 455 20.46 -11.03 4.95
CA GLU A 455 19.98 -10.27 6.11
C GLU A 455 18.62 -10.78 6.60
N TYR A 456 17.70 -11.07 5.67
CA TYR A 456 16.39 -11.65 5.97
C TYR A 456 16.50 -13.01 6.69
N ALA A 457 17.38 -13.89 6.20
CA ALA A 457 17.59 -15.23 6.76
C ALA A 457 18.08 -15.26 8.22
N LYS A 458 18.51 -14.12 8.79
CA LYS A 458 18.88 -14.02 10.22
C LYS A 458 17.68 -14.09 11.17
N GLY A 459 16.46 -13.81 10.68
CA GLY A 459 15.25 -13.81 11.50
C GLY A 459 15.11 -12.64 12.48
N GLU A 460 15.98 -11.63 12.41
CA GLU A 460 15.94 -10.44 13.27
C GLU A 460 14.85 -9.42 12.88
N PHE A 461 14.28 -9.54 11.68
CA PHE A 461 13.48 -8.49 11.04
C PHE A 461 12.04 -8.96 10.75
N ARG A 462 11.08 -8.36 11.45
CA ARG A 462 9.63 -8.56 11.22
C ARG A 462 9.03 -7.53 10.25
N ILE A 463 9.80 -6.49 9.91
CA ILE A 463 9.46 -5.49 8.89
C ILE A 463 10.60 -5.44 7.88
N VAL A 464 10.26 -5.50 6.59
CA VAL A 464 11.20 -5.31 5.48
C VAL A 464 10.71 -4.11 4.66
N HIS A 465 11.60 -3.21 4.27
CA HIS A 465 11.26 -2.00 3.54
C HIS A 465 12.17 -1.81 2.34
N LEU A 466 11.60 -1.64 1.14
CA LEU A 466 12.31 -1.52 -0.13
C LEU A 466 11.96 -0.18 -0.81
N ALA A 467 12.92 0.75 -0.87
CA ALA A 467 12.76 2.10 -1.43
C ALA A 467 13.52 2.27 -2.76
N THR A 468 12.81 2.25 -3.90
CA THR A 468 13.43 2.22 -5.23
C THR A 468 12.39 2.50 -6.35
N HIS A 469 12.80 2.40 -7.62
CA HIS A 469 11.86 2.24 -8.72
C HIS A 469 11.35 0.81 -8.79
N ALA A 470 10.05 0.66 -9.04
CA ALA A 470 9.44 -0.56 -9.52
C ALA A 470 8.67 -0.24 -10.80
N GLU A 471 8.44 -1.26 -11.61
CA GLU A 471 7.71 -1.18 -12.87
C GLU A 471 6.70 -2.33 -12.89
N PHE A 472 5.40 -1.99 -12.95
CA PHE A 472 4.40 -2.96 -13.36
C PHE A 472 4.17 -2.86 -14.87
N GLN A 473 4.37 -3.97 -15.58
CA GLN A 473 4.16 -4.11 -17.01
C GLN A 473 3.11 -5.20 -17.28
N PRO A 474 2.05 -4.93 -18.07
CA PRO A 474 1.01 -5.90 -18.40
C PRO A 474 1.49 -7.20 -19.09
N GLY A 475 0.64 -8.21 -19.02
CA GLY A 475 0.93 -9.57 -19.46
C GLY A 475 1.86 -10.31 -18.49
N LYS A 476 2.67 -11.21 -19.03
CA LYS A 476 3.56 -12.11 -18.27
C LYS A 476 4.22 -11.42 -17.07
N ALA A 477 3.96 -11.96 -15.87
CA ALA A 477 4.49 -11.45 -14.60
C ALA A 477 6.02 -11.15 -14.61
N SER A 478 6.81 -11.89 -15.39
CA SER A 478 8.25 -11.65 -15.57
C SER A 478 8.63 -10.30 -16.22
N ASN A 479 7.68 -9.61 -16.84
CA ASN A 479 7.86 -8.25 -17.38
C ASN A 479 7.94 -7.21 -16.26
N SER A 480 7.24 -7.46 -15.15
CA SER A 480 7.18 -6.57 -13.97
C SER A 480 8.36 -6.81 -13.03
N TYR A 481 8.95 -5.76 -12.47
CA TYR A 481 10.11 -5.85 -11.57
C TYR A 481 10.24 -4.73 -10.53
N ILE A 482 10.86 -5.05 -9.40
CA ILE A 482 11.45 -4.10 -8.45
C ILE A 482 12.94 -3.94 -8.83
N GLN A 483 13.43 -2.70 -8.95
CA GLN A 483 14.81 -2.41 -9.34
C GLN A 483 15.75 -2.48 -8.14
N LEU A 484 16.59 -3.52 -8.08
CA LEU A 484 17.70 -3.61 -7.13
C LEU A 484 18.93 -2.89 -7.72
N TRP A 485 20.10 -2.98 -7.08
CA TRP A 485 21.32 -2.38 -7.63
C TRP A 485 21.84 -3.11 -8.88
N ASN A 486 22.20 -4.38 -8.72
CA ASN A 486 22.83 -5.23 -9.72
C ASN A 486 21.84 -6.06 -10.55
N SER A 487 20.58 -6.14 -10.13
CA SER A 487 19.57 -7.02 -10.73
C SER A 487 18.15 -6.42 -10.68
N LYS A 488 17.18 -7.15 -11.23
CA LYS A 488 15.76 -6.83 -11.20
C LYS A 488 15.04 -8.00 -10.52
N LEU A 489 14.40 -7.75 -9.37
CA LEU A 489 13.56 -8.73 -8.68
C LEU A 489 12.20 -8.77 -9.37
N ARG A 490 11.95 -9.79 -10.19
CA ARG A 490 10.73 -9.89 -11.00
C ARG A 490 9.54 -10.34 -10.17
N LEU A 491 8.33 -10.02 -10.64
CA LEU A 491 7.11 -10.44 -9.95
C LEU A 491 7.04 -11.97 -9.82
N ASN A 492 7.39 -12.74 -10.86
CA ASN A 492 7.42 -14.21 -10.79
C ASN A 492 8.51 -14.79 -9.84
N GLU A 493 9.46 -13.98 -9.38
CA GLU A 493 10.53 -14.39 -8.46
C GLU A 493 10.16 -14.13 -7.00
N MET A 494 9.24 -13.19 -6.71
CA MET A 494 8.75 -12.89 -5.35
C MET A 494 8.21 -14.11 -4.59
N GLY A 495 7.77 -15.15 -5.31
CA GLY A 495 7.33 -16.44 -4.73
C GLY A 495 8.43 -17.20 -4.01
N SER A 496 9.71 -17.04 -4.40
CA SER A 496 10.83 -17.79 -3.80
C SER A 496 11.37 -17.17 -2.50
N LEU A 497 11.04 -15.91 -2.21
CA LEU A 497 11.54 -15.19 -1.04
C LEU A 497 10.96 -15.68 0.30
N ASN A 498 9.84 -16.42 0.26
CA ASN A 498 9.24 -17.10 1.41
C ASN A 498 9.14 -16.24 2.69
N TRP A 499 8.49 -15.08 2.59
CA TRP A 499 8.24 -14.11 3.68
C TRP A 499 7.50 -14.67 4.91
N GLY A 500 7.05 -15.93 4.88
CA GLY A 500 6.47 -16.62 6.03
C GLY A 500 7.49 -17.29 6.96
N ASN A 501 8.75 -17.47 6.51
CA ASN A 501 9.79 -18.11 7.32
C ASN A 501 11.19 -17.52 7.01
N PRO A 502 11.74 -16.66 7.89
CA PRO A 502 11.14 -16.10 9.12
C PRO A 502 9.98 -15.14 8.84
N GLN A 503 8.94 -15.15 9.69
CA GLN A 503 7.72 -14.36 9.46
C GLN A 503 7.97 -12.83 9.36
N VAL A 504 7.71 -12.28 8.17
CA VAL A 504 7.54 -10.83 7.95
C VAL A 504 6.10 -10.45 8.25
N ASP A 505 5.87 -9.50 9.15
CA ASP A 505 4.53 -9.00 9.47
C ASP A 505 4.13 -7.76 8.65
N LEU A 506 5.11 -7.09 8.02
CA LEU A 506 4.91 -6.01 7.06
C LEU A 506 6.05 -5.92 6.04
N LEU A 507 5.74 -6.08 4.75
CA LEU A 507 6.63 -5.69 3.64
C LEU A 507 6.20 -4.32 3.10
N VAL A 508 7.05 -3.30 3.23
CA VAL A 508 6.81 -1.97 2.65
C VAL A 508 7.52 -1.86 1.30
N LEU A 509 6.75 -1.69 0.24
CA LEU A 509 7.21 -1.56 -1.14
C LEU A 509 7.11 -0.09 -1.56
N SER A 510 8.06 0.71 -1.07
CA SER A 510 8.17 2.16 -1.31
C SER A 510 8.71 2.44 -2.72
N ALA A 511 7.88 2.11 -3.70
CA ALA A 511 8.17 2.16 -5.12
C ALA A 511 6.86 2.29 -5.92
N CYS A 512 6.96 2.76 -7.17
CA CYS A 512 5.82 3.00 -8.05
C CYS A 512 5.01 1.74 -8.40
N THR A 513 3.68 1.85 -8.45
CA THR A 513 2.74 0.80 -8.91
C THR A 513 2.94 -0.58 -8.26
N THR A 514 3.24 -0.63 -6.95
CA THR A 514 3.52 -1.91 -6.26
C THR A 514 2.30 -2.62 -5.66
N ALA A 515 1.19 -1.91 -5.42
CA ALA A 515 -0.07 -2.49 -4.92
C ALA A 515 -1.09 -2.83 -6.02
N LEU A 516 -0.74 -2.62 -7.29
CA LEU A 516 -1.59 -2.95 -8.45
C LEU A 516 -0.83 -3.73 -9.50
N GLY A 517 -1.59 -4.49 -10.28
CA GLY A 517 -1.17 -5.01 -11.56
C GLY A 517 -2.27 -4.90 -12.60
N ASP A 518 -2.20 -5.76 -13.62
CA ASP A 518 -3.20 -5.91 -14.67
C ASP A 518 -4.05 -7.17 -14.45
N ARG A 519 -4.86 -7.52 -15.44
CA ARG A 519 -5.74 -8.71 -15.46
C ARG A 519 -5.02 -10.05 -15.20
N GLU A 520 -3.70 -10.13 -15.37
CA GLU A 520 -2.92 -11.34 -15.04
C GLU A 520 -2.37 -11.32 -13.60
N ALA A 521 -2.34 -10.16 -12.92
CA ALA A 521 -1.69 -10.01 -11.60
C ALA A 521 -2.25 -8.85 -10.74
N GLU A 522 -3.56 -8.70 -10.60
CA GLU A 522 -4.22 -7.43 -10.22
C GLU A 522 -3.81 -6.76 -8.90
N LEU A 523 -3.37 -7.50 -7.88
CA LEU A 523 -2.85 -6.92 -6.61
C LEU A 523 -1.33 -6.63 -6.64
N GLY A 524 -0.70 -6.78 -7.80
CA GLY A 524 0.71 -6.47 -8.04
C GLY A 524 1.67 -7.21 -7.11
N PHE A 525 2.77 -6.53 -6.77
CA PHE A 525 3.77 -7.02 -5.83
C PHE A 525 3.22 -7.16 -4.41
N GLY A 526 2.27 -6.31 -3.98
CA GLY A 526 1.69 -6.35 -2.65
C GLY A 526 0.86 -7.62 -2.38
N GLY A 527 -0.03 -8.00 -3.30
CA GLY A 527 -0.81 -9.23 -3.16
C GLY A 527 0.07 -10.50 -3.19
N LEU A 528 1.07 -10.53 -4.07
CA LEU A 528 2.02 -11.64 -4.10
C LEU A 528 2.95 -11.66 -2.88
N ALA A 529 3.35 -10.51 -2.32
CA ALA A 529 4.11 -10.48 -1.07
C ALA A 529 3.34 -11.11 0.10
N VAL A 530 2.04 -10.81 0.23
CA VAL A 530 1.18 -11.44 1.23
C VAL A 530 1.09 -12.95 0.99
N LYS A 531 0.87 -13.38 -0.26
CA LYS A 531 0.83 -14.81 -0.59
C LYS A 531 2.17 -15.54 -0.39
N SER A 532 3.30 -14.86 -0.58
CA SER A 532 4.64 -15.38 -0.26
C SER A 532 4.88 -15.52 1.25
N GLY A 533 3.91 -15.14 2.08
CA GLY A 533 3.87 -15.41 3.52
C GLY A 533 3.94 -14.18 4.40
N ALA A 534 4.09 -12.97 3.85
CA ALA A 534 4.05 -11.75 4.66
C ALA A 534 2.64 -11.55 5.23
N ALA A 535 2.50 -11.19 6.51
CA ALA A 535 1.16 -10.97 7.07
C ALA A 535 0.44 -9.78 6.39
N SER A 536 1.21 -8.78 5.98
CA SER A 536 0.74 -7.56 5.31
C SER A 536 1.77 -7.05 4.30
N ALA A 537 1.31 -6.34 3.27
CA ALA A 537 2.16 -5.55 2.38
C ALA A 537 1.60 -4.13 2.22
N LEU A 538 2.46 -3.12 2.27
CA LEU A 538 2.13 -1.72 2.00
C LEU A 538 2.75 -1.33 0.64
N GLY A 539 1.92 -0.93 -0.33
CA GLY A 539 2.38 -0.62 -1.69
C GLY A 539 1.54 0.47 -2.36
N SER A 540 1.99 0.94 -3.52
CA SER A 540 1.43 2.12 -4.19
C SER A 540 0.52 1.82 -5.39
N LEU A 541 -0.47 2.69 -5.61
CA LEU A 541 -1.54 2.60 -6.61
C LEU A 541 -1.20 3.32 -7.93
N TRP A 542 -0.07 4.03 -8.00
CA TRP A 542 0.40 4.80 -9.17
C TRP A 542 1.89 5.16 -9.06
N TYR A 543 2.42 5.93 -10.01
CA TYR A 543 3.74 6.55 -9.93
C TYR A 543 3.72 7.67 -8.88
N VAL A 544 4.38 7.43 -7.74
CA VAL A 544 4.42 8.32 -6.57
C VAL A 544 5.45 9.44 -6.74
N ASP A 545 5.34 10.48 -5.92
CA ASP A 545 6.36 11.54 -5.82
C ASP A 545 7.40 11.22 -4.75
N ASP A 546 8.67 11.51 -5.04
CA ASP A 546 9.84 11.24 -4.19
C ASP A 546 9.80 12.03 -2.86
N GLY A 547 9.37 13.29 -2.88
CA GLY A 547 9.21 14.10 -1.66
C GLY A 547 7.95 13.73 -0.86
N GLY A 548 6.83 13.48 -1.55
CA GLY A 548 5.59 13.04 -0.92
C GLY A 548 5.70 11.66 -0.25
N THR A 549 6.46 10.74 -0.87
CA THR A 549 6.73 9.40 -0.31
C THR A 549 7.63 9.49 0.92
N LEU A 550 8.70 10.29 0.87
CA LEU A 550 9.52 10.60 2.05
C LEU A 550 8.68 11.15 3.20
N GLY A 551 7.74 12.07 2.92
CA GLY A 551 6.82 12.60 3.92
C GLY A 551 5.91 11.53 4.53
N LEU A 552 5.21 10.77 3.69
CA LEU A 552 4.31 9.70 4.13
C LEU A 552 5.04 8.62 4.94
N MET A 553 6.21 8.17 4.48
CA MET A 553 6.96 7.09 5.12
C MET A 553 7.65 7.55 6.42
N SER A 554 8.16 8.79 6.48
CA SER A 554 8.66 9.36 7.73
C SER A 554 7.56 9.44 8.79
N GLU A 555 6.36 9.89 8.41
CA GLU A 555 5.21 9.96 9.30
C GLU A 555 4.68 8.56 9.68
N PHE A 556 4.56 7.63 8.72
CA PHE A 556 4.14 6.25 8.97
C PHE A 556 5.05 5.55 9.99
N TYR A 557 6.37 5.61 9.80
CA TYR A 557 7.32 5.01 10.75
C TYR A 557 7.45 5.78 12.06
N TYR A 558 7.10 7.07 12.11
CA TYR A 558 6.95 7.80 13.36
C TYR A 558 5.76 7.26 14.17
N GLN A 559 4.59 7.16 13.54
CA GLN A 559 3.34 6.70 14.14
C GLN A 559 3.40 5.22 14.55
N LEU A 560 4.11 4.36 13.80
CA LEU A 560 4.22 2.92 14.06
C LEU A 560 4.83 2.58 15.43
N ARG A 561 5.52 3.56 16.05
CA ARG A 561 6.08 3.46 17.41
C ARG A 561 5.03 3.64 18.51
N GLY A 562 3.89 4.25 18.19
CA GLY A 562 2.82 4.59 19.13
C GLY A 562 1.98 3.40 19.60
N GLY A 563 2.21 2.21 19.07
CA GLY A 563 1.50 0.99 19.45
C GLY A 563 0.28 0.64 18.60
N THR A 564 0.02 1.41 17.54
CA THR A 564 -1.13 1.31 16.65
C THR A 564 -1.05 0.09 15.71
N THR A 565 -2.21 -0.35 15.22
CA THR A 565 -2.30 -1.37 14.16
C THR A 565 -1.66 -0.87 12.86
N LYS A 566 -1.23 -1.75 11.95
CA LYS A 566 -0.65 -1.34 10.65
C LYS A 566 -1.60 -0.44 9.83
N ALA A 567 -2.90 -0.75 9.83
CA ALA A 567 -3.91 0.04 9.14
C ALA A 567 -4.15 1.42 9.79
N GLU A 568 -4.21 1.49 11.12
CA GLU A 568 -4.33 2.75 11.87
C GLU A 568 -3.08 3.63 11.75
N THR A 569 -1.90 3.01 11.67
CA THR A 569 -0.64 3.72 11.43
C THR A 569 -0.65 4.43 10.07
N LEU A 570 -1.11 3.74 9.02
CA LEU A 570 -1.32 4.34 7.69
C LEU A 570 -2.39 5.43 7.73
N GLN A 571 -3.48 5.19 8.46
CA GLN A 571 -4.57 6.14 8.67
C GLN A 571 -4.06 7.46 9.27
N LEU A 572 -3.29 7.41 10.35
CA LEU A 572 -2.72 8.58 11.03
C LEU A 572 -1.76 9.36 10.13
N ALA A 573 -0.88 8.66 9.39
CA ALA A 573 0.04 9.31 8.47
C ALA A 573 -0.68 10.03 7.31
N GLN A 574 -1.73 9.39 6.76
CA GLN A 574 -2.57 10.00 5.73
C GLN A 574 -3.36 11.21 6.28
N GLN A 575 -3.88 11.13 7.51
CA GLN A 575 -4.55 12.25 8.19
C GLN A 575 -3.61 13.44 8.44
N ALA A 576 -2.35 13.22 8.86
CA ALA A 576 -1.37 14.28 9.08
C ALA A 576 -1.00 15.02 7.76
N MET A 577 -0.99 14.31 6.62
CA MET A 577 -0.84 14.92 5.30
C MET A 577 -2.06 15.73 4.88
N ILE A 578 -3.29 15.21 5.07
CA ILE A 578 -4.54 15.95 4.85
C ILE A 578 -4.56 17.24 5.69
N ALA A 579 -4.12 17.17 6.94
CA ALA A 579 -4.05 18.28 7.89
C ALA A 579 -2.90 19.28 7.63
N ARG A 580 -2.07 19.09 6.57
CA ARG A 580 -0.89 19.92 6.23
C ARG A 580 0.19 19.99 7.31
N GLN A 581 0.17 19.02 8.23
CA GLN A 581 1.21 18.82 9.26
C GLN A 581 2.45 18.21 8.63
N VAL A 582 2.28 17.33 7.63
CA VAL A 582 3.37 16.81 6.79
C VAL A 582 3.49 17.63 5.51
N GLY A 583 4.71 18.06 5.16
CA GLY A 583 4.98 18.87 3.97
C GLY A 583 6.44 19.32 3.86
N ILE A 584 6.82 19.94 2.75
CA ILE A 584 8.16 20.52 2.59
C ILE A 584 8.08 22.04 2.64
N LYS A 585 8.85 22.65 3.54
CA LYS A 585 8.86 24.11 3.81
C LYS A 585 10.30 24.54 4.11
N ASN A 586 10.80 25.58 3.44
CA ASN A 586 12.10 26.21 3.69
C ASN A 586 13.29 25.22 3.71
N GLN A 587 13.36 24.32 2.73
CA GLN A 587 14.40 23.27 2.64
C GLN A 587 14.38 22.26 3.82
N GLN A 588 13.26 22.16 4.54
CA GLN A 588 13.00 21.14 5.55
C GLN A 588 11.78 20.30 5.16
N LEU A 589 11.82 19.00 5.45
CA LEU A 589 10.62 18.20 5.66
C LEU A 589 10.07 18.53 7.04
N VAL A 590 8.79 18.85 7.13
CA VAL A 590 8.02 19.00 8.37
C VAL A 590 7.14 17.75 8.48
N THR A 591 7.10 17.16 9.68
CA THR A 591 6.20 16.05 10.05
C THR A 591 5.65 16.28 11.47
N THR A 592 4.77 15.43 11.99
CA THR A 592 4.33 15.55 13.40
C THR A 592 5.47 15.24 14.39
N ALA A 593 6.53 14.56 13.93
CA ALA A 593 7.75 14.28 14.68
C ALA A 593 8.69 15.49 14.86
N GLY A 594 8.49 16.55 14.06
CA GLY A 594 9.39 17.70 13.97
C GLY A 594 9.92 17.95 12.56
N ASN A 595 11.07 18.63 12.45
CA ASN A 595 11.64 19.06 11.17
C ASN A 595 12.95 18.33 10.84
N LEU A 596 13.09 17.86 9.60
CA LEU A 596 14.30 17.26 9.05
C LEU A 596 14.87 18.13 7.92
N ASN A 597 16.13 18.58 8.05
CA ASN A 597 16.82 19.34 7.01
C ASN A 597 17.02 18.49 5.74
N LEU A 598 16.61 18.99 4.59
CA LEU A 598 16.81 18.35 3.29
C LEU A 598 18.14 18.77 2.66
N PRO A 599 19.02 17.84 2.24
CA PRO A 599 20.28 18.18 1.58
C PRO A 599 20.06 18.88 0.24
N ALA A 600 21.06 19.67 -0.19
CA ALA A 600 20.93 20.63 -1.31
C ALA A 600 20.74 19.99 -2.71
N ASN A 601 20.82 18.66 -2.83
CA ASN A 601 20.41 17.90 -4.02
C ASN A 601 18.89 17.70 -4.09
N ILE A 602 18.17 17.67 -2.96
CA ILE A 602 16.71 17.68 -2.88
C ILE A 602 16.23 19.13 -3.07
N LYS A 603 16.40 19.67 -4.28
CA LYS A 603 15.93 21.02 -4.66
C LYS A 603 14.42 21.05 -4.89
N GLN A 604 13.65 20.80 -3.84
CA GLN A 604 12.20 20.91 -3.87
C GLN A 604 11.78 22.30 -3.40
N LYS A 605 10.85 22.92 -4.14
CA LYS A 605 10.13 24.11 -3.66
C LYS A 605 9.30 23.74 -2.43
N ASN A 606 8.73 24.71 -1.74
CA ASN A 606 7.72 24.42 -0.72
C ASN A 606 6.58 23.59 -1.36
N GLN A 607 6.26 22.43 -0.78
CA GLN A 607 5.22 21.52 -1.27
C GLN A 607 4.17 21.24 -0.18
N ASP A 608 2.90 21.36 -0.57
CA ASP A 608 1.74 20.95 0.21
C ASP A 608 1.33 19.53 -0.22
N PHE A 609 1.37 18.58 0.71
CA PHE A 609 1.04 17.18 0.44
C PHE A 609 -0.43 16.81 0.75
N SER A 610 -1.30 17.78 1.01
CA SER A 610 -2.72 17.52 1.34
C SER A 610 -3.59 17.07 0.16
N HIS A 611 -3.12 17.16 -1.09
CA HIS A 611 -3.82 16.60 -2.24
C HIS A 611 -3.75 15.05 -2.25
N PRO A 612 -4.86 14.32 -2.52
CA PRO A 612 -4.91 12.84 -2.45
C PRO A 612 -3.80 12.11 -3.20
N TYR A 613 -3.30 12.69 -4.30
CA TYR A 613 -2.17 12.17 -5.08
C TYR A 613 -0.97 11.71 -4.24
N TYR A 614 -0.70 12.41 -3.13
CA TYR A 614 0.40 12.10 -2.23
C TYR A 614 -0.01 11.04 -1.21
N TRP A 615 -1.01 11.31 -0.37
CA TRP A 615 -1.35 10.45 0.77
C TRP A 615 -2.19 9.22 0.39
N SER A 616 -3.19 9.33 -0.48
CA SER A 616 -4.02 8.21 -0.90
C SER A 616 -3.35 7.30 -1.94
N SER A 617 -2.05 7.47 -2.15
CA SER A 617 -1.27 6.71 -3.14
C SER A 617 -0.84 5.34 -2.65
N PHE A 618 -0.73 5.13 -1.33
CA PHE A 618 -0.42 3.83 -0.74
C PHE A 618 -1.67 3.20 -0.11
N THR A 619 -1.74 1.87 -0.21
CA THR A 619 -2.74 1.04 0.47
C THR A 619 -2.07 -0.14 1.16
N LEU A 620 -2.64 -0.55 2.30
CA LEU A 620 -2.32 -1.81 2.93
C LEU A 620 -3.06 -2.94 2.23
N ILE A 621 -2.40 -4.08 2.08
CA ILE A 621 -2.93 -5.34 1.56
C ILE A 621 -2.64 -6.44 2.60
N GLY A 622 -3.61 -7.34 2.82
CA GLY A 622 -3.53 -8.40 3.81
C GLY A 622 -3.97 -7.93 5.20
N SER A 623 -3.30 -8.42 6.23
CA SER A 623 -3.69 -8.22 7.63
C SER A 623 -3.61 -6.74 8.06
N PRO A 624 -4.67 -6.14 8.67
CA PRO A 624 -4.63 -4.74 9.08
C PRO A 624 -3.97 -4.51 10.44
N TRP A 625 -3.81 -5.55 11.27
CA TRP A 625 -3.35 -5.48 12.66
C TRP A 625 -1.86 -5.74 12.83
#